data_AF-A0A4V2JJ00-F1
#
_entry.id   AF-A0A4V2JJ00-F1
#
_cell.length_a   1.000
_cell.length_b   1.000
_cell.length_c   1.000
_cell.angle_alpha   90.00
_cell.angle_beta   90.00
_cell.angle_gamma   90.00
#
_symmetry.space_group_name_H-M   'P 1'
#
loop_
_entity.id
_entity.type
_entity.pdbx_description
1 polymer ?
#
loop_
_entity_poly.entity_id
_entity_poly.type
_entity_poly.pdbx_seq_one_letter_code
_entity_poly.pdbx_strand_id
1 'polypeptide(L)'
;MPGRSSLNHPEKKLYIGGVALMVLFVILAFGWLFAVVTAVLLAAVFLVVTAARRGASALRAGQRRSAWLMLALATVPVSLLALLISYCVGVFSGALSVQKSCRVQQEHYDAAYRLQHAEEMDRWFPLHNKCNSDFDLVPAWVNPALVIFAVLLAAGIITVAVVAVTHFRTTRMRRNA
;
A
#
# COMPACT_ATOMS: atom_id res chain seq x y z
N MET A 1 -9.58 7.92 -51.42
CA MET A 1 -9.30 8.91 -50.36
C MET A 1 -10.50 8.96 -49.44
N PRO A 2 -10.44 8.43 -48.20
CA PRO A 2 -11.59 8.42 -47.31
C PRO A 2 -11.87 9.85 -46.81
N GLY A 3 -13.10 10.31 -47.04
CA GLY A 3 -13.55 11.66 -46.74
C GLY A 3 -13.50 11.97 -45.25
N ARG A 4 -12.89 13.11 -44.90
CA ARG A 4 -13.01 13.72 -43.57
C ARG A 4 -14.46 14.15 -43.38
N SER A 5 -15.24 13.36 -42.66
CA SER A 5 -16.54 13.74 -42.13
C SER A 5 -16.36 14.97 -41.24
N SER A 6 -16.70 16.14 -41.74
CA SER A 6 -16.78 17.37 -40.94
C SER A 6 -17.93 17.20 -39.95
N LEU A 7 -17.64 16.71 -38.73
CA LEU A 7 -18.62 16.67 -37.64
C LEU A 7 -19.31 18.04 -37.51
N ASN A 8 -20.64 18.02 -37.54
CA ASN A 8 -21.47 19.21 -37.41
C ASN A 8 -21.17 19.93 -36.08
N HIS A 9 -21.16 21.26 -36.11
CA HIS A 9 -20.82 22.12 -34.97
C HIS A 9 -21.48 21.76 -33.61
N PRO A 10 -22.74 21.29 -33.53
CA PRO A 10 -23.34 20.86 -32.25
C PRO A 10 -22.71 19.59 -31.64
N GLU A 11 -22.27 18.64 -32.45
CA GLU A 11 -21.69 17.37 -31.94
C GLU A 11 -20.31 17.61 -31.31
N LYS A 12 -19.55 18.58 -31.83
CA LYS A 12 -18.28 19.00 -31.24
C LYS A 12 -18.45 19.56 -29.83
N LYS A 13 -19.54 20.29 -29.55
CA LYS A 13 -19.81 20.85 -28.21
C LYS A 13 -20.14 19.75 -27.20
N LEU A 14 -20.89 18.73 -27.61
CA LEU A 14 -21.23 17.59 -26.75
C LEU A 14 -20.00 16.75 -26.41
N TYR A 15 -19.14 16.50 -27.41
CA TYR A 15 -17.88 15.76 -27.20
C TYR A 15 -16.92 16.51 -26.27
N ILE A 16 -16.71 17.81 -26.49
CA ILE A 16 -15.84 18.64 -25.64
C ILE A 16 -16.39 18.71 -24.20
N GLY A 17 -17.71 18.86 -24.04
CA GLY A 17 -18.36 18.84 -22.73
C GLY A 17 -18.16 17.52 -21.98
N GLY A 18 -18.28 16.39 -22.68
CA GLY A 18 -18.03 15.06 -22.12
C GLY A 18 -16.58 14.87 -21.68
N VAL A 19 -15.61 15.25 -22.52
CA VAL A 19 -14.17 15.16 -22.18
C VAL A 19 -13.83 16.05 -20.98
N ALA A 20 -14.34 17.28 -20.93
CA ALA A 20 -14.10 18.17 -19.79
C ALA A 20 -14.66 17.61 -18.48
N LEU A 21 -15.85 17.00 -18.52
CA LEU A 21 -16.46 16.36 -17.36
C LEU A 21 -15.64 15.15 -16.89
N MET A 22 -15.15 14.31 -17.82
CA MET A 22 -14.30 13.17 -17.48
C MET A 22 -12.97 13.62 -16.86
N VAL A 23 -12.32 14.64 -17.41
CA VAL A 23 -11.08 15.19 -16.85
C VAL A 23 -11.31 15.75 -15.44
N LEU A 24 -12.40 16.49 -15.23
CA LEU A 24 -12.74 17.01 -13.90
C LEU A 24 -12.99 15.88 -12.89
N PHE A 25 -13.73 14.85 -13.29
CA PHE A 25 -13.99 13.69 -12.45
C PHE A 25 -12.68 12.98 -12.07
N VAL A 26 -11.76 12.79 -13.02
CA VAL A 26 -10.44 12.21 -12.77
C VAL A 26 -9.66 13.06 -11.78
N ILE A 27 -9.57 14.38 -11.97
CA ILE A 27 -8.87 15.29 -11.05
C ILE A 27 -9.46 15.22 -9.65
N LEU A 28 -10.79 15.23 -9.51
CA LEU A 28 -11.45 15.12 -8.21
C LEU A 28 -11.19 13.76 -7.56
N ALA A 29 -11.27 12.66 -8.32
CA ALA A 29 -11.00 11.32 -7.80
C ALA A 29 -9.55 11.17 -7.32
N PHE A 30 -8.58 11.66 -8.09
CA PHE A 30 -7.17 11.65 -7.69
C PHE A 30 -6.91 12.59 -6.49
N GLY A 31 -7.56 13.75 -6.44
CA GLY A 31 -7.49 14.66 -5.30
C GLY A 31 -8.04 14.04 -4.02
N TRP A 32 -9.17 13.37 -4.09
CA TRP A 32 -9.76 12.63 -2.96
C TRP A 32 -8.87 11.48 -2.52
N LEU A 33 -8.35 10.68 -3.45
CA LEU A 33 -7.43 9.61 -3.14
C LEU A 33 -6.18 10.14 -2.43
N PHE A 34 -5.59 11.21 -2.95
CA PHE A 34 -4.43 11.86 -2.34
C PHE A 34 -4.73 12.39 -0.94
N ALA A 35 -5.88 13.04 -0.75
CA ALA A 35 -6.31 13.55 0.55
C ALA A 35 -6.52 12.41 1.57
N VAL A 36 -7.17 11.31 1.17
CA VAL A 36 -7.37 10.13 2.02
C VAL A 36 -6.04 9.49 2.39
N VAL A 37 -5.14 9.27 1.43
CA VAL A 37 -3.81 8.71 1.70
C VAL A 37 -3.04 9.61 2.66
N THR A 38 -3.06 10.92 2.44
CA THR A 38 -2.40 11.90 3.33
C THR A 38 -2.99 11.86 4.74
N ALA A 39 -4.32 11.85 4.86
CA ALA A 39 -4.99 11.77 6.17
C ALA A 39 -4.65 10.47 6.91
N VAL A 40 -4.61 9.34 6.21
CA VAL A 40 -4.26 8.03 6.77
C VAL A 40 -2.80 8.01 7.23
N LEU A 41 -1.87 8.58 6.45
CA LEU A 41 -0.46 8.72 6.85
C LEU A 41 -0.31 9.60 8.10
N LEU A 42 -0.99 10.75 8.14
CA LEU A 42 -0.97 11.64 9.31
C LEU A 42 -1.56 10.95 10.55
N ALA A 43 -2.65 10.21 10.40
CA ALA A 43 -3.24 9.42 11.47
C ALA A 43 -2.27 8.33 11.96
N ALA A 44 -1.61 7.62 11.05
CA ALA A 44 -0.61 6.62 11.41
C ALA A 44 0.57 7.23 12.19
N VAL A 45 1.12 8.36 11.72
CA VAL A 45 2.17 9.10 12.43
C VAL A 45 1.71 9.56 13.81
N PHE A 46 0.49 10.11 13.90
CA PHE A 46 -0.08 10.53 15.17
C PHE A 46 -0.24 9.36 16.15
N LEU A 47 -0.69 8.20 15.68
CA LEU A 47 -0.79 6.97 16.49
C LEU A 47 0.58 6.48 16.97
N VAL A 48 1.59 6.46 16.11
CA VAL A 48 2.98 6.10 16.49
C VAL A 48 3.51 7.04 17.56
N VAL A 49 3.38 8.37 17.35
CA VAL A 49 3.91 9.36 18.27
C VAL A 49 3.20 9.29 19.63
N THR A 50 1.87 9.15 19.63
CA THR A 50 1.12 9.04 20.88
C THR A 50 1.40 7.74 21.62
N ALA A 51 1.52 6.61 20.91
CA ALA A 51 1.91 5.33 21.50
C ALA A 51 3.35 5.34 22.02
N ALA A 52 4.30 5.94 21.31
CA ALA A 52 5.68 6.09 21.76
C ALA A 52 5.76 6.96 23.03
N ARG A 53 5.04 8.10 23.06
CA ARG A 53 4.99 8.99 24.23
C ARG A 53 4.37 8.29 25.45
N ARG A 54 3.24 7.59 25.26
CA ARG A 54 2.55 6.85 26.33
C ARG A 54 3.34 5.62 26.77
N GLY A 55 4.00 4.94 25.85
CA GLY A 55 4.90 3.83 26.13
C GLY A 55 6.09 4.28 26.96
N ALA A 56 6.74 5.38 26.57
CA ALA A 56 7.84 5.97 27.31
C ALA A 56 7.43 6.40 28.73
N SER A 57 6.25 7.02 28.89
CA SER A 57 5.74 7.39 30.22
C SER A 57 5.40 6.16 31.07
N ALA A 58 4.80 5.12 30.49
CA ALA A 58 4.51 3.86 31.20
C ALA A 58 5.79 3.09 31.58
N LEU A 59 6.84 3.12 30.75
CA LEU A 59 8.15 2.57 31.09
C LEU A 59 8.78 3.31 32.27
N ARG A 60 8.72 4.65 32.28
CA ARG A 60 9.19 5.47 33.41
C ARG A 60 8.40 5.20 34.69
N ALA A 61 7.11 4.91 34.58
CA ALA A 61 6.25 4.56 35.71
C ALA A 61 6.34 3.09 36.16
N GLY A 62 7.27 2.30 35.59
CA GLY A 62 7.43 0.87 35.90
C GLY A 62 6.32 -0.04 35.37
N GLN A 63 5.32 0.50 34.66
CA GLN A 63 4.18 -0.25 34.10
C GLN A 63 4.50 -0.83 32.72
N ARG A 64 5.49 -1.74 32.67
CA ARG A 64 5.97 -2.38 31.42
C ARG A 64 4.83 -2.96 30.56
N ARG A 65 3.83 -3.60 31.19
CA ARG A 65 2.71 -4.26 30.49
C ARG A 65 1.84 -3.29 29.67
N SER A 66 1.63 -2.07 30.17
CA SER A 66 0.87 -1.02 29.48
C SER A 66 1.64 -0.44 28.29
N ALA A 67 2.97 -0.30 28.43
CA ALA A 67 3.83 0.19 27.36
C ALA A 67 3.87 -0.74 26.14
N TRP A 68 4.03 -2.06 26.37
CA TRP A 68 4.02 -3.07 25.30
C TRP A 68 2.69 -3.10 24.54
N LEU A 69 1.58 -2.91 25.25
CA LEU A 69 0.24 -2.83 24.65
C LEU A 69 0.07 -1.64 23.74
N MET A 70 0.45 -0.45 24.22
CA MET A 70 0.34 0.78 23.43
C MET A 70 1.20 0.69 22.18
N LEU A 71 2.42 0.14 22.30
CA LEU A 71 3.31 -0.06 21.17
C LEU A 71 2.69 -1.03 20.15
N ALA A 72 2.22 -2.21 20.58
CA ALA A 72 1.58 -3.17 19.69
C ALA A 72 0.36 -2.60 18.98
N LEU A 73 -0.46 -1.81 19.69
CA LEU A 73 -1.66 -1.21 19.13
C LEU A 73 -1.36 -0.18 18.03
N ALA A 74 -0.22 0.52 18.11
CA ALA A 74 0.23 1.43 17.06
C ALA A 74 0.99 0.73 15.93
N THR A 75 1.75 -0.32 16.23
CA THR A 75 2.52 -1.06 15.22
C THR A 75 1.62 -1.74 14.19
N VAL A 76 0.46 -2.28 14.59
CA VAL A 76 -0.48 -2.97 13.70
C VAL A 76 -0.95 -2.08 12.53
N PRO A 77 -1.63 -0.93 12.75
CA PRO A 77 -2.13 -0.12 11.65
C PRO A 77 -1.02 0.43 10.76
N VAL A 78 0.13 0.77 11.35
CA VAL A 78 1.28 1.31 10.62
C VAL A 78 1.89 0.25 9.71
N SER A 79 2.08 -0.96 10.24
CA SER A 79 2.65 -2.07 9.46
C SER A 79 1.70 -2.50 8.35
N LEU A 80 0.38 -2.53 8.63
CA LEU A 80 -0.63 -2.81 7.61
C LEU A 80 -0.60 -1.77 6.48
N LEU A 81 -0.57 -0.48 6.83
CA LEU A 81 -0.51 0.60 5.85
C LEU A 81 0.78 0.55 5.02
N ALA A 82 1.93 0.37 5.67
CA ALA A 82 3.21 0.28 5.00
C ALA A 82 3.31 -0.95 4.07
N LEU A 83 2.72 -2.07 4.48
CA LEU A 83 2.59 -3.27 3.65
C LEU A 83 1.73 -3.00 2.42
N LEU A 84 0.56 -2.37 2.59
CA LEU A 84 -0.33 -1.99 1.48
C LEU A 84 0.36 -1.06 0.49
N ILE A 85 1.04 -0.02 0.99
CA ILE A 85 1.78 0.93 0.15
C ILE A 85 2.89 0.22 -0.63
N SER A 86 3.71 -0.60 0.05
CA SER A 86 4.80 -1.33 -0.59
C SER A 86 4.27 -2.30 -1.66
N TYR A 87 3.16 -2.97 -1.37
CA TYR A 87 2.51 -3.90 -2.31
C TYR A 87 2.00 -3.16 -3.55
N CYS A 88 1.32 -2.02 -3.36
CA CYS A 88 0.89 -1.17 -4.46
C CYS A 88 2.07 -0.69 -5.31
N VAL A 89 3.16 -0.22 -4.69
CA VAL A 89 4.37 0.18 -5.44
C VAL A 89 4.90 -0.97 -6.30
N GLY A 90 4.93 -2.19 -5.77
CA GLY A 90 5.36 -3.37 -6.53
C GLY A 90 4.42 -3.69 -7.69
N VAL A 91 3.11 -3.82 -7.45
CA VAL A 91 2.11 -4.17 -8.47
C VAL A 91 2.04 -3.11 -9.58
N PHE A 92 2.16 -1.83 -9.22
CA PHE A 92 2.07 -0.71 -10.17
C PHE A 92 3.41 -0.28 -10.78
N SER A 93 4.50 -1.00 -10.53
CA SER A 93 5.83 -0.75 -11.12
C SER A 93 5.83 -0.75 -12.67
N GLY A 94 4.90 -1.47 -13.29
CA GLY A 94 4.70 -1.52 -14.75
C GLY A 94 3.80 -0.44 -15.32
N ALA A 95 3.07 0.29 -14.47
CA ALA A 95 2.01 1.22 -14.84
C ALA A 95 1.03 0.66 -15.91
N LEU A 96 0.52 1.51 -16.80
CA LEU A 96 -0.43 1.15 -17.87
C LEU A 96 0.21 0.33 -19.01
N SER A 97 1.55 0.28 -19.08
CA SER A 97 2.28 -0.44 -20.12
C SER A 97 3.72 -0.68 -19.68
N VAL A 98 4.04 -1.93 -19.38
CA VAL A 98 5.39 -2.37 -19.01
C VAL A 98 6.42 -1.94 -20.06
N GLN A 99 6.08 -2.09 -21.35
CA GLN A 99 6.95 -1.69 -22.46
C GLN A 99 7.34 -0.21 -22.42
N LYS A 100 6.41 0.68 -22.06
CA LYS A 100 6.70 2.11 -21.92
C LYS A 100 7.59 2.36 -20.69
N SER A 101 7.27 1.73 -19.57
CA SER A 101 8.03 1.86 -18.33
C SER A 101 9.48 1.39 -18.48
N CYS A 102 9.72 0.26 -19.17
CA CYS A 102 11.06 -0.20 -19.53
C CYS A 102 11.83 0.82 -20.37
N ARG A 103 11.18 1.39 -21.40
CA ARG A 103 11.80 2.41 -22.26
C ARG A 103 12.15 3.69 -21.49
N VAL A 104 11.32 4.10 -20.53
CA VAL A 104 11.59 5.26 -19.66
C VAL A 104 12.83 5.02 -18.79
N GLN A 105 13.04 3.79 -18.33
CA GLN A 105 14.25 3.37 -17.62
C GLN A 105 15.45 3.10 -18.55
N GLN A 106 15.31 3.37 -19.85
CA GLN A 106 16.31 3.10 -20.89
C GLN A 106 16.66 1.61 -21.06
N GLU A 107 15.75 0.73 -20.63
CA GLU A 107 15.93 -0.73 -20.66
C GLU A 107 15.21 -1.35 -21.87
N HIS A 108 15.81 -2.42 -22.40
CA HIS A 108 15.21 -3.17 -23.51
C HIS A 108 14.02 -4.00 -23.02
N TYR A 109 12.89 -3.87 -23.69
CA TYR A 109 11.71 -4.69 -23.46
C TYR A 109 11.80 -5.99 -24.25
N ASP A 110 12.03 -7.11 -23.56
CA ASP A 110 12.08 -8.44 -24.14
C ASP A 110 10.72 -9.15 -24.01
N ALA A 111 9.95 -9.13 -25.09
CA ALA A 111 8.66 -9.79 -25.15
C ALA A 111 8.77 -11.32 -25.11
N ALA A 112 9.83 -11.89 -25.69
CA ALA A 112 10.03 -13.34 -25.75
C ALA A 112 10.37 -13.89 -24.37
N TYR A 113 11.25 -13.21 -23.63
CA TYR A 113 11.58 -13.56 -22.24
C TYR A 113 10.34 -13.55 -21.35
N ARG A 114 9.53 -12.48 -21.42
CA ARG A 114 8.31 -12.36 -20.62
C ARG A 114 7.26 -13.41 -20.96
N LEU A 115 7.13 -13.79 -22.23
CA LEU A 115 6.22 -14.85 -22.64
C LEU A 115 6.65 -16.21 -22.08
N GLN A 116 7.96 -16.49 -22.09
CA GLN A 116 8.53 -17.72 -21.54
C GLN A 116 8.46 -17.78 -20.01
N HIS A 117 8.45 -16.63 -19.33
CA HIS A 117 8.42 -16.51 -17.87
C HIS A 117 7.09 -15.94 -17.35
N ALA A 118 5.99 -16.15 -18.06
CA ALA A 118 4.68 -15.64 -17.67
C ALA A 118 4.27 -16.10 -16.26
N GLU A 119 4.55 -17.37 -15.92
CA GLU A 119 4.28 -17.91 -14.58
C GLU A 119 5.08 -17.22 -13.47
N GLU A 120 6.28 -16.70 -13.76
CA GLU A 120 7.08 -15.95 -12.78
C GLU A 120 6.44 -14.58 -12.52
N MET A 121 5.87 -13.96 -13.56
CA MET A 121 5.23 -12.64 -13.47
C MET A 121 3.86 -12.69 -12.77
N ASP A 122 3.17 -13.83 -12.79
CA ASP A 122 1.88 -14.03 -12.12
C ASP A 122 2.01 -14.42 -10.63
N ARG A 123 3.24 -14.57 -10.11
CA ARG A 123 3.44 -14.88 -8.69
C ARG A 123 3.04 -13.69 -7.81
N TRP A 124 2.30 -13.99 -6.76
CA TRP A 124 1.90 -13.01 -5.76
C TRP A 124 3.05 -12.56 -4.85
N PHE A 125 4.12 -13.37 -4.73
CA PHE A 125 5.36 -13.02 -4.04
C PHE A 125 6.50 -13.99 -4.47
N PRO A 126 7.76 -13.53 -4.58
CA PRO A 126 8.20 -12.13 -4.63
C PRO A 126 7.59 -11.37 -5.81
N LEU A 127 7.33 -10.07 -5.63
CA LEU A 127 6.81 -9.23 -6.71
C LEU A 127 7.94 -8.98 -7.71
N HIS A 128 7.65 -9.24 -8.98
CA HIS A 128 8.55 -9.03 -10.10
C HIS A 128 7.79 -8.42 -11.28
N ASN A 129 8.45 -7.53 -12.00
CA ASN A 129 7.95 -6.99 -13.25
C ASN A 129 9.12 -6.69 -14.19
N LYS A 130 9.69 -7.77 -14.72
CA LYS A 130 10.95 -7.72 -15.47
C LYS A 130 10.80 -7.14 -16.88
N CYS A 131 11.76 -6.32 -17.29
CA CYS A 131 11.90 -5.87 -18.67
C CYS A 131 12.62 -6.91 -19.53
N ASN A 132 13.64 -7.56 -18.95
CA ASN A 132 14.48 -8.59 -19.52
C ASN A 132 15.02 -9.47 -18.38
N SER A 133 16.00 -10.35 -18.62
CA SER A 133 16.56 -11.22 -17.58
C SER A 133 17.22 -10.47 -16.42
N ASP A 134 17.72 -9.26 -16.68
CA ASP A 134 18.66 -8.56 -15.82
C ASP A 134 18.02 -7.38 -15.08
N PHE A 135 16.94 -6.82 -15.63
CA PHE A 135 16.29 -5.64 -15.09
C PHE A 135 14.83 -5.87 -14.66
N ASP A 136 14.54 -5.49 -13.42
CA ASP A 136 13.22 -5.51 -12.82
C ASP A 136 12.72 -4.09 -12.54
N LEU A 137 11.48 -3.78 -12.95
CA LEU A 137 10.84 -2.51 -12.63
C LEU A 137 10.48 -2.41 -11.15
N VAL A 138 10.30 -3.54 -10.45
CA VAL A 138 10.04 -3.56 -9.02
C VAL A 138 11.31 -3.13 -8.28
N PRO A 139 11.27 -2.03 -7.50
CA PRO A 139 12.45 -1.61 -6.75
C PRO A 139 12.91 -2.69 -5.77
N ALA A 140 14.23 -2.88 -5.66
CA ALA A 140 14.83 -3.94 -4.83
C ALA A 140 14.41 -3.92 -3.34
N TRP A 141 13.96 -2.77 -2.83
CA TRP A 141 13.51 -2.61 -1.44
C TRP A 141 12.07 -3.12 -1.19
N VAL A 142 11.24 -3.28 -2.23
CA VAL A 142 9.81 -3.61 -2.06
C VAL A 142 9.63 -4.99 -1.42
N ASN A 143 10.29 -6.02 -1.95
CA ASN A 143 10.15 -7.38 -1.43
C ASN A 143 10.64 -7.53 0.03
N PRO A 144 11.84 -7.02 0.40
CA PRO A 144 12.24 -6.96 1.81
C PRO A 144 11.26 -6.18 2.70
N ALA A 145 10.76 -5.04 2.23
CA ALA A 145 9.80 -4.23 2.99
C ALA A 145 8.49 -4.98 3.26
N LEU A 146 7.95 -5.70 2.27
CA LEU A 146 6.76 -6.53 2.44
C LEU A 146 6.95 -7.59 3.53
N VAL A 147 8.09 -8.28 3.53
CA VAL A 147 8.42 -9.28 4.57
C VAL A 147 8.50 -8.63 5.95
N ILE A 148 9.24 -7.53 6.08
CA ILE A 148 9.43 -6.83 7.35
C ILE A 148 8.08 -6.36 7.91
N PHE A 149 7.25 -5.71 7.09
CA PHE A 149 5.95 -5.22 7.55
C PHE A 149 4.96 -6.34 7.84
N ALA A 150 5.00 -7.46 7.11
CA ALA A 150 4.18 -8.63 7.41
C ALA A 150 4.54 -9.24 8.77
N VAL A 151 5.85 -9.36 9.06
CA VAL A 151 6.34 -9.85 10.36
C VAL A 151 5.95 -8.92 11.50
N LEU A 152 6.12 -7.59 11.32
CA LEU A 152 5.73 -6.61 12.33
C LEU A 152 4.21 -6.61 12.59
N LEU A 153 3.41 -6.73 11.53
CA LEU A 153 1.97 -6.85 11.63
C LEU A 153 1.56 -8.11 12.41
N ALA A 154 2.13 -9.26 12.06
CA ALA A 154 1.88 -10.52 12.75
C ALA A 154 2.26 -10.45 14.24
N ALA A 155 3.46 -9.93 14.55
CA ALA A 155 3.92 -9.76 15.92
C ALA A 155 3.01 -8.82 16.74
N GLY A 156 2.54 -7.73 16.13
CA GLY A 156 1.59 -6.80 16.74
C GLY A 156 0.25 -7.48 17.06
N ILE A 157 -0.32 -8.21 16.10
CA ILE A 157 -1.59 -8.95 16.28
C ILE A 157 -1.46 -10.00 17.40
N ILE A 158 -0.39 -10.79 17.39
CA ILE A 158 -0.13 -11.81 18.42
C ILE A 158 -0.05 -11.16 19.80
N THR A 159 0.65 -10.04 19.93
CA THR A 159 0.79 -9.33 21.21
C THR A 159 -0.56 -8.85 21.74
N VAL A 160 -1.38 -8.25 20.88
CA VAL A 160 -2.73 -7.80 21.24
C VAL A 160 -3.60 -8.99 21.66
N ALA A 161 -3.58 -10.09 20.91
CA ALA A 161 -4.35 -11.29 21.20
C ALA A 161 -3.95 -11.93 22.55
N VAL A 162 -2.65 -12.09 22.81
CA VAL A 162 -2.14 -12.64 24.08
C VAL A 162 -2.60 -11.79 25.26
N VAL A 163 -2.48 -10.47 25.16
CA VAL A 163 -2.93 -9.60 26.25
C VAL A 163 -4.44 -9.72 26.45
N ALA A 164 -5.23 -9.65 25.38
CA ALA A 164 -6.68 -9.78 25.49
C ALA A 164 -7.08 -11.08 26.18
N VAL A 165 -6.51 -12.22 25.76
CA VAL A 165 -6.74 -13.53 26.37
C VAL A 165 -6.35 -13.55 27.85
N THR A 166 -5.18 -13.01 28.21
CA THR A 166 -4.76 -12.96 29.63
C THR A 166 -5.69 -12.10 30.47
N HIS A 167 -6.17 -10.97 29.93
CA HIS A 167 -7.11 -10.09 30.62
C HIS A 167 -8.46 -10.79 30.87
N PHE A 168 -9.03 -11.44 29.85
CA PHE A 168 -10.29 -12.19 30.00
C PHE A 168 -10.18 -13.36 30.98
N ARG A 169 -9.04 -14.06 31.03
CA ARG A 169 -8.81 -15.13 32.01
C ARG A 169 -8.80 -14.58 33.43
N THR A 170 -8.12 -13.47 33.67
CA THR A 170 -8.06 -12.86 35.02
C THR A 170 -9.41 -12.30 35.48
N THR A 171 -10.19 -11.68 34.59
CA THR A 171 -11.52 -11.15 34.97
C THR A 171 -12.53 -12.25 35.21
N ARG A 172 -12.47 -13.36 34.45
CA ARG A 172 -13.33 -14.53 34.67
C ARG A 172 -13.08 -15.18 36.03
N MET A 173 -11.82 -15.35 36.44
CA MET A 173 -11.52 -15.91 37.75
C MET A 173 -12.00 -15.02 38.90
N ARG A 174 -11.88 -13.69 38.77
CA ARG A 174 -12.35 -12.73 39.78
C ARG A 174 -13.87 -12.66 39.93
N ARG A 175 -14.63 -13.08 38.91
CA ARG A 175 -16.11 -13.11 38.95
C ARG A 175 -16.65 -14.40 39.58
N ASN A 176 -15.84 -15.46 39.67
CA ASN A 176 -16.22 -16.77 40.18
C ASN A 176 -15.69 -17.05 41.60
N ALA A 177 -14.97 -16.09 42.19
CA ALA A 177 -14.48 -16.11 43.57
C ALA A 177 -15.29 -15.12 44.39
#